data_AF-A0AAX1XFZ1-F1
#
_entry.id   AF-A0AAX1XFZ1-F1
#
_cell.length_a   1.000
_cell.length_b   1.000
_cell.length_c   1.000
_cell.angle_alpha   90.00
_cell.angle_beta   90.00
_cell.angle_gamma   90.00
#
_symmetry.space_group_name_H-M   'P 1'
#
loop_
_entity.id
_entity.type
_entity.pdbx_description
1 polymer ?
#
loop_
_entity_poly.entity_id
_entity_poly.type
_entity_poly.pdbx_seq_one_letter_code
_entity_poly.pdbx_strand_id
1 'polypeptide(L)' 'MATWDKTKYEVTCECGKKYSVIRYEQPMREKGRFTCNGCGKELERWNGAVDYTFTEIEGQ' A
#
# COMPACT_ATOMS: atom_id res chain seq x y z
N MET A 1 8.32 -4.39 23.44
CA MET A 1 8.02 -4.99 22.11
C MET A 1 7.18 -3.97 21.36
N ALA A 2 7.67 -3.42 20.25
CA ALA A 2 6.93 -2.39 19.51
C ALA A 2 5.79 -3.06 18.75
N THR A 3 4.56 -2.86 19.22
CA THR A 3 3.33 -3.16 18.49
C THR A 3 3.17 -2.05 17.46
N TRP A 4 3.77 -2.20 16.27
CA TRP A 4 3.45 -1.32 15.16
C TRP A 4 1.99 -1.59 14.77
N ASP A 5 1.12 -0.59 14.92
CA ASP A 5 -0.25 -0.66 14.47
C ASP A 5 -0.28 -0.96 12.97
N LYS A 6 -0.99 -2.03 12.60
CA LYS A 6 -1.12 -2.49 11.22
C LYS A 6 -2.55 -2.25 10.78
N THR A 7 -2.76 -1.33 9.86
CA THR A 7 -4.08 -1.16 9.23
C THR A 7 -4.07 -1.89 7.89
N LYS A 8 -4.93 -2.88 7.72
CA LYS A 8 -5.12 -3.59 6.45
C LYS A 8 -6.40 -3.10 5.78
N TYR A 9 -6.29 -2.71 4.52
CA TYR A 9 -7.42 -2.34 3.68
C TYR A 9 -7.20 -2.83 2.24
N GLU A 10 -8.24 -2.79 1.44
CA GLU A 10 -8.19 -3.20 0.04
C GLU A 10 -8.40 -1.97 -0.85
N VAL A 11 -7.61 -1.86 -1.92
CA VAL A 11 -7.73 -0.80 -2.91
C VAL A 11 -7.89 -1.43 -4.29
N THR A 12 -8.78 -0.88 -5.09
CA THR A 12 -9.01 -1.34 -6.47
C THR A 12 -8.52 -0.24 -7.42
N CYS A 13 -7.57 -0.52 -8.33
CA CYS A 13 -7.25 0.42 -9.42
C CYS A 13 -8.50 0.58 -10.30
N GLU A 14 -8.64 1.75 -10.89
CA GLU A 14 -9.62 2.02 -11.95
C GLU A 14 -9.56 1.04 -13.13
N CYS A 15 -8.45 0.30 -13.33
CA CYS A 15 -8.38 -0.77 -14.33
C CYS A 15 -8.96 -2.12 -13.90
N GLY A 16 -9.52 -2.22 -12.69
CA GLY A 16 -10.13 -3.43 -12.16
C GLY A 16 -9.21 -4.32 -11.31
N LYS A 17 -7.90 -4.00 -11.22
CA LYS A 17 -6.96 -4.76 -10.39
C LYS A 17 -7.17 -4.47 -8.90
N LYS A 18 -7.17 -5.51 -8.07
CA LYS A 18 -7.32 -5.39 -6.61
C LYS A 18 -6.00 -5.62 -5.89
N TYR A 19 -5.71 -4.76 -4.94
CA TYR A 19 -4.50 -4.79 -4.11
C TYR A 19 -4.88 -4.77 -2.64
N SER A 20 -4.22 -5.62 -1.85
CA SER A 20 -4.27 -5.54 -0.40
C SER A 20 -3.17 -4.61 0.05
N VAL A 21 -3.57 -3.56 0.75
CA VAL A 21 -2.66 -2.57 1.29
C VAL A 21 -2.55 -2.78 2.79
N ILE A 22 -1.32 -2.89 3.28
CA ILE A 22 -1.04 -2.93 4.71
C ILE A 22 -0.22 -1.69 5.05
N ARG A 23 -0.81 -0.81 5.87
CA ARG A 23 -0.16 0.37 6.42
C ARG A 23 0.55 -0.01 7.72
N TYR A 24 1.82 0.33 7.83
CA TYR A 24 2.67 0.12 8.99
C TYR A 24 3.16 1.47 9.49
N GLU A 25 2.97 1.77 10.78
CA GLU A 25 3.56 2.96 11.39
C GLU A 25 4.97 2.64 11.89
N GLN A 26 5.98 3.24 11.26
CA GLN A 26 7.38 3.04 11.59
C GLN A 26 8.02 4.37 12.03
N PRO A 27 8.93 4.35 13.02
CA PRO A 27 9.61 5.57 13.48
C PRO A 27 10.49 6.21 12.40
N MET A 28 10.83 5.46 11.36
CA MET A 28 11.60 5.93 10.22
C MET A 28 10.67 6.60 9.20
N ARG A 29 11.09 7.77 8.70
CA ARG A 29 10.34 8.48 7.67
C ARG A 29 10.75 7.98 6.31
N GLU A 30 9.81 7.38 5.60
CA GLU A 30 10.00 6.89 4.25
C GLU A 30 9.09 7.63 3.27
N LYS A 31 9.59 7.77 2.04
CA LYS A 31 8.84 8.31 0.93
C LYS A 31 8.68 7.19 -0.08
N GLY A 32 7.45 6.88 -0.41
CA GLY A 32 7.12 5.83 -1.34
C GLY A 32 5.96 6.24 -2.21
N ARG A 33 5.88 5.61 -3.37
CA ARG A 33 4.69 5.65 -4.21
C ARG A 33 4.47 4.25 -4.73
N PHE A 34 3.21 3.85 -4.80
CA PHE A 34 2.83 2.62 -5.44
C PHE A 34 2.03 2.95 -6.69
N THR A 35 2.53 2.48 -7.83
CA THR A 35 1.83 2.50 -9.11
C THR A 35 1.27 1.12 -9.36
N CYS A 36 0.00 1.07 -9.76
CA CYS A 36 -0.61 -0.18 -10.17
C CYS A 36 0.15 -0.79 -11.35
N ASN A 37 0.41 -2.09 -11.26
CA ASN A 37 1.16 -2.83 -12.28
C ASN A 37 0.39 -2.94 -13.61
N GLY A 38 -0.95 -2.98 -13.56
CA GLY A 38 -1.79 -3.07 -14.78
C GLY A 38 -1.96 -1.74 -15.52
N CYS A 39 -2.33 -0.68 -14.79
CA CYS A 39 -2.72 0.60 -15.38
C CYS A 39 -1.60 1.65 -15.39
N GLY A 40 -0.52 1.46 -14.62
CA GLY A 40 0.53 2.46 -14.42
C GLY A 40 0.09 3.70 -13.64
N LYS A 41 -1.17 3.78 -13.20
CA LYS A 41 -1.67 4.87 -12.36
C LYS A 41 -1.11 4.77 -10.95
N GLU A 42 -0.81 5.93 -10.36
CA GLU A 42 -0.45 6.05 -8.95
C GLU A 42 -1.67 5.72 -8.09
N LEU A 43 -1.56 4.67 -7.29
CA LEU A 43 -2.62 4.23 -6.37
C LEU A 43 -2.51 4.95 -5.03
N GLU A 44 -1.29 5.07 -4.52
CA GLU A 44 -1.02 5.64 -3.21
C GLU A 44 0.36 6.26 -3.20
N ARG A 45 0.50 7.37 -2.49
CA ARG A 45 1.77 8.05 -2.26
C ARG A 45 1.86 8.44 -0.80
N TRP A 46 2.99 8.12 -0.19
CA TRP A 46 3.24 8.44 1.21
C TRP A 46 4.57 9.15 1.39
N ASN A 47 4.62 9.99 2.42
CA ASN A 47 5.80 10.71 2.83
C ASN A 47 5.71 10.94 4.35
N GLY A 48 6.30 10.06 5.13
CA GLY A 48 6.22 10.15 6.58
C GLY A 48 6.60 8.87 7.29
N ALA A 49 6.19 8.77 8.55
CA ALA A 49 6.42 7.64 9.44
C ALA A 49 5.49 6.44 9.16
N VAL A 50 5.00 6.33 7.93
CA VAL A 50 4.04 5.32 7.49
C VAL A 50 4.62 4.63 6.27
N ASP A 51 4.72 3.31 6.33
CA ASP A 51 5.07 2.47 5.20
C ASP A 51 3.85 1.67 4.73
N TYR A 52 3.81 1.36 3.44
CA TYR A 52 2.68 0.69 2.81
C TYR A 52 3.18 -0.48 1.98
N THR A 53 2.69 -1.67 2.29
CA THR A 53 2.93 -2.87 1.47
C THR A 53 1.71 -3.14 0.61
N PHE A 54 1.92 -3.28 -0.70
CA PHE A 54 0.88 -3.60 -1.67
C PHE A 54 1.07 -5.02 -2.16
N THR A 55 0.05 -5.85 -2.03
CA THR A 55 0.03 -7.21 -2.55
C THR A 55 -1.12 -7.34 -3.53
N GLU A 56 -0.85 -7.69 -4.79
CA GLU A 56 -1.93 -7.96 -5.76
C GLU A 56 -2.71 -9.18 -5.26
N ILE A 57 -4.03 -9.04 -5.10
CA ILE A 57 -4.90 -10.12 -4.61
C ILE A 57 -5.65 -10.79 -5.77
N GLU A 58 -5.31 -10.44 -7.01
CA GLU A 58 -6.07 -10.88 -8.18
C GLU A 58 -6.16 -12.41 -8.20
N GLY A 59 -7.41 -12.86 -8.17
CA GLY A 59 -7.81 -14.21 -7.83
C GLY A 59 -7.17 -15.23 -8.75
N GLN A 60 -6.65 -16.26 -8.12
CA GLN A 60 -6.15 -17.50 -8.70
C GLN A 60 -7.13 -18.11 -9.71
#